data_AF-A0A7Y7HVT3-F1
#
_entry.id   AF-A0A7Y7HVT3-F1
#
_cell.length_a   1.000
_cell.length_b   1.000
_cell.length_c   1.000
_cell.angle_alpha   90.00
_cell.angle_beta   90.00
_cell.angle_gamma   90.00
#
_symmetry.space_group_name_H-M   'P 1'
#
loop_
_entity.id
_entity.type
_entity.pdbx_description
1 polymer ?
#
loop_
_entity_poly.entity_id
_entity_poly.type
_entity_poly.pdbx_seq_one_letter_code
_entity_poly.pdbx_strand_id
1 'polypeptide(L)'
;MTPAELRAWRTLLGVKQRAIDRLRRTLAGQRAALAAAEADVDACAGQLRRGGAALEEHAARQAQLLAGPGLSPLLYLDYEAWRGRLVEQQAAAQAAFNAAEQIVLDKQRLIGQTLREIGGVSAQRDGIAARLAAGALAVDLAQQDAQDEESGETSVARLLARRRQAQAEAA
;
A
#
# COMPACT_ATOMS: atom_id res chain seq x y z
N MET A 1 -33.55 -10.41 -0.39
CA MET A 1 -32.90 -9.62 0.68
C MET A 1 -33.89 -8.58 1.17
N THR A 2 -33.98 -8.34 2.48
CA THR A 2 -34.87 -7.32 3.03
C THR A 2 -34.31 -5.90 2.81
N PRO A 3 -35.14 -4.85 2.85
CA PRO A 3 -34.66 -3.46 2.78
C PRO A 3 -33.65 -3.11 3.87
N ALA A 4 -33.79 -3.71 5.06
CA ALA A 4 -32.85 -3.54 6.16
C ALA A 4 -31.47 -4.16 5.85
N GLU A 5 -31.46 -5.37 5.27
CA GLU A 5 -30.21 -6.02 4.82
C GLU A 5 -29.51 -5.20 3.73
N LEU A 6 -30.24 -4.71 2.73
CA LEU A 6 -29.67 -3.86 1.67
C LEU A 6 -29.00 -2.61 2.24
N ARG A 7 -29.63 -1.95 3.23
CA ARG A 7 -29.02 -0.81 3.94
C ARG A 7 -27.75 -1.22 4.70
N ALA A 8 -27.77 -2.34 5.41
CA ALA A 8 -26.61 -2.83 6.15
C ALA A 8 -25.41 -3.11 5.22
N TRP A 9 -25.64 -3.77 4.08
CA TRP A 9 -24.59 -4.04 3.09
C TRP A 9 -24.05 -2.77 2.44
N ARG A 10 -24.89 -1.77 2.14
CA ARG A 10 -24.43 -0.45 1.64
C ARG A 10 -23.54 0.25 2.67
N THR A 11 -23.89 0.19 3.95
CA THR A 11 -23.06 0.73 5.03
C THR A 11 -21.71 0.02 5.08
N LEU A 12 -21.70 -1.32 5.02
CA LEU A 12 -20.46 -2.10 4.99
C LEU A 12 -19.58 -1.77 3.79
N LEU A 13 -20.18 -1.59 2.60
CA LEU A 13 -19.46 -1.16 1.40
C LEU A 13 -18.76 0.19 1.63
N GLY A 14 -19.47 1.17 2.20
CA GLY A 14 -18.91 2.48 2.54
C GLY A 14 -17.79 2.40 3.59
N VAL A 15 -17.91 1.50 4.58
CA VAL A 15 -16.85 1.24 5.56
C VAL A 15 -15.60 0.69 4.88
N LYS A 16 -15.74 -0.30 3.98
CA LYS A 16 -14.60 -0.87 3.25
C LYS A 16 -13.94 0.14 2.32
N GLN A 17 -14.71 0.98 1.64
CA GLN A 17 -14.18 2.05 0.81
C GLN A 17 -13.31 3.03 1.63
N ARG A 18 -13.82 3.50 2.78
CA ARG A 18 -13.04 4.37 3.69
C ARG A 18 -11.78 3.69 4.23
N ALA A 19 -11.83 2.38 4.47
CA ALA A 19 -10.65 1.61 4.88
C ALA A 19 -9.59 1.58 3.78
N ILE A 20 -9.98 1.35 2.52
CA ILE A 20 -9.07 1.41 1.36
C ILE A 20 -8.45 2.82 1.23
N ASP A 21 -9.26 3.87 1.34
CA ASP A 21 -8.75 5.25 1.24
C ASP A 21 -7.76 5.58 2.36
N ARG A 22 -8.00 5.08 3.58
CA ARG A 22 -7.05 5.19 4.69
C ARG A 22 -5.74 4.46 4.37
N LEU A 23 -5.81 3.22 3.91
CA LEU A 23 -4.61 2.45 3.54
C LEU A 23 -3.83 3.10 2.40
N ARG A 24 -4.52 3.69 1.42
CA ARG A 24 -3.87 4.44 0.32
C ARG A 24 -3.12 5.68 0.82
N ARG A 25 -3.67 6.41 1.80
CA ARG A 25 -2.95 7.52 2.46
C ARG A 25 -1.73 7.02 3.23
N THR A 26 -1.87 5.92 3.98
CA THR A 26 -0.75 5.28 4.66
C THR A 26 0.35 4.88 3.66
N LEU A 27 -0.01 4.26 2.54
CA LEU A 27 0.91 3.88 1.47
C LEU A 27 1.65 5.09 0.88
N ALA A 28 0.95 6.20 0.66
CA ALA A 28 1.59 7.43 0.19
C ALA A 28 2.63 7.94 1.19
N GLY A 29 2.31 7.94 2.49
CA GLY A 29 3.26 8.30 3.55
C GLY A 29 4.46 7.34 3.62
N GLN A 30 4.23 6.03 3.49
CA GLN A 30 5.30 5.04 3.44
C GLN A 30 6.24 5.21 2.24
N ARG A 31 5.70 5.56 1.07
CA ARG A 31 6.51 5.84 -0.13
C ARG A 31 7.36 7.09 0.03
N ALA A 32 6.82 8.15 0.63
CA ALA A 32 7.60 9.34 0.96
C ALA A 32 8.72 9.01 1.97
N ALA A 33 8.43 8.18 2.97
CA ALA A 33 9.43 7.73 3.95
C ALA A 33 10.50 6.82 3.31
N LEU A 34 10.14 5.98 2.34
CA LEU A 34 11.10 5.19 1.56
C LEU A 34 12.03 6.10 0.76
N ALA A 35 11.49 7.08 0.03
CA ALA A 35 12.30 8.03 -0.73
C ALA A 35 13.27 8.83 0.16
N ALA A 36 12.84 9.20 1.37
CA ALA A 36 13.74 9.83 2.35
C ALA A 36 14.87 8.88 2.79
N ALA A 37 14.55 7.61 3.07
CA ALA A 37 15.55 6.61 3.45
C ALA A 37 16.54 6.30 2.31
N GLU A 38 16.08 6.30 1.05
CA GLU A 38 16.95 6.15 -0.12
C GLU A 38 17.93 7.33 -0.25
N ALA A 39 17.47 8.56 0.02
CA ALA A 39 18.35 9.73 0.06
C ALA A 39 19.39 9.64 1.20
N ASP A 40 19.01 9.07 2.35
CA ASP A 40 19.96 8.82 3.46
C ASP A 40 21.03 7.79 3.07
N VAL A 41 20.66 6.73 2.34
CA VAL A 41 21.62 5.75 1.80
C VAL A 41 22.62 6.44 0.87
N ASP A 42 22.16 7.30 -0.04
CA ASP A 42 23.04 8.06 -0.93
C ASP A 42 24.01 8.98 -0.17
N ALA A 43 23.53 9.62 0.89
CA ALA A 43 24.36 10.44 1.77
C ALA A 43 25.44 9.60 2.49
N CYS A 44 25.06 8.46 3.05
CA CYS A 44 25.98 7.51 3.68
C CYS A 44 27.01 6.95 2.68
N ALA A 45 26.59 6.61 1.46
CA ALA A 45 27.49 6.17 0.39
C ALA A 45 28.49 7.27 0.01
N GLY A 46 28.05 8.53 0.01
CA GLY A 46 28.92 9.69 -0.14
C GLY A 46 29.99 9.78 0.94
N GLN A 47 29.62 9.59 2.20
CA GLN A 47 30.57 9.59 3.34
C GLN A 47 31.56 8.42 3.24
N LEU A 48 31.08 7.22 2.93
CA LEU A 48 31.91 6.03 2.78
C LEU A 48 32.97 6.18 1.68
N ARG A 49 32.60 6.78 0.54
CA ARG A 49 33.56 7.09 -0.54
C ARG A 49 34.59 8.13 -0.12
N ARG A 50 34.17 9.19 0.59
CA ARG A 50 35.10 10.22 1.10
C ARG A 50 36.10 9.64 2.09
N GLY A 51 35.66 8.78 3.01
CA GLY A 51 36.53 8.09 3.96
C GLY A 51 37.53 7.16 3.27
N GLY A 52 37.08 6.41 2.26
CA GLY A 52 37.95 5.57 1.42
C GLY A 52 39.02 6.38 0.69
N ALA A 53 38.62 7.48 0.05
CA ALA A 53 39.56 8.39 -0.62
C ALA A 53 40.58 9.02 0.35
N ALA A 54 40.15 9.39 1.56
CA ALA A 54 41.04 9.92 2.59
C ALA A 54 42.07 8.89 3.07
N LEU A 55 41.67 7.61 3.19
CA LEU A 55 42.59 6.51 3.51
C LEU A 55 43.61 6.27 2.39
N GLU A 56 43.18 6.28 1.13
CA GLU A 56 44.06 6.12 -0.03
C GLU A 56 45.06 7.29 -0.13
N GLU A 57 44.58 8.52 0.01
CA GLU A 57 45.42 9.71 0.03
C GLU A 57 46.45 9.65 1.17
N HIS A 58 46.02 9.23 2.36
CA HIS A 58 46.92 9.06 3.49
C HIS A 58 47.99 7.98 3.24
N ALA A 59 47.60 6.84 2.65
CA ALA A 59 48.53 5.77 2.29
C ALA A 59 49.57 6.24 1.25
N ALA A 60 49.15 7.03 0.26
CA ALA A 60 50.05 7.63 -0.72
C ALA A 60 51.06 8.60 -0.08
N ARG A 61 50.60 9.46 0.84
CA ARG A 61 51.48 10.36 1.60
C ARG A 61 52.45 9.59 2.49
N GLN A 62 52.01 8.53 3.15
CA GLN A 62 52.87 7.67 3.96
C GLN A 62 53.96 7.01 3.11
N ALA A 63 53.62 6.50 1.92
CA ALA A 63 54.60 5.91 1.00
C ALA A 63 55.67 6.93 0.57
N GLN A 64 55.26 8.18 0.28
CA GLN A 64 56.19 9.26 -0.05
C GLN A 64 57.11 9.62 1.14
N LEU A 65 56.56 9.68 2.35
CA LEU A 65 57.32 9.95 3.58
C LEU A 65 58.39 8.88 3.82
N LEU A 66 58.05 7.61 3.61
CA LEU A 66 58.96 6.47 3.78
C LEU A 66 60.07 6.41 2.71
N ALA A 67 59.83 7.00 1.54
CA ALA A 67 60.81 7.05 0.44
C ALA A 67 61.76 8.28 0.52
N GLY A 68 61.45 9.28 1.33
CA GLY A 68 62.17 10.56 1.39
C GLY A 68 63.19 10.66 2.55
N PRO A 69 64.25 11.49 2.40
CA PRO A 69 65.11 11.85 3.52
C PRO A 69 64.35 12.83 4.44
N GLY A 70 63.93 12.36 5.62
CA GLY A 70 63.14 13.18 6.56
C GLY A 70 62.23 12.41 7.53
N LEU A 71 62.19 11.08 7.44
CA LEU A 71 61.43 10.25 8.36
C LEU A 71 62.03 10.33 9.78
N SER A 72 61.24 10.83 10.73
CA SER A 72 61.52 10.68 12.16
C SER A 72 60.54 9.67 12.77
N PRO A 73 60.95 8.91 13.81
CA PRO A 73 60.04 8.00 14.51
C PRO A 73 58.78 8.69 15.04
N LEU A 74 58.88 9.94 15.49
CA LEU A 74 57.73 10.71 15.98
C LEU A 74 56.72 11.02 14.85
N LEU A 75 57.20 11.48 13.70
CA LEU A 75 56.34 11.73 12.53
C LEU A 75 55.64 10.46 12.08
N TYR A 76 56.32 9.31 12.10
CA TYR A 76 55.71 8.04 11.75
C TYR A 76 54.57 7.65 12.72
N LEU A 77 54.76 7.82 14.02
CA LEU A 77 53.74 7.53 15.03
C LEU A 77 52.51 8.43 14.89
N ASP A 78 52.69 9.73 14.60
CA ASP A 78 51.59 10.65 14.34
C ASP A 78 50.77 10.23 13.11
N TYR A 79 51.45 9.76 12.04
CA TYR A 79 50.82 9.23 10.85
C TYR A 79 50.00 7.96 11.14
N GLU A 80 50.54 6.99 11.90
CA GLU A 80 49.79 5.79 12.27
C GLU A 80 48.59 6.11 13.18
N ALA A 81 48.74 7.06 14.11
CA ALA A 81 47.62 7.51 14.95
C ALA A 81 46.50 8.14 14.10
N TRP A 82 46.85 8.98 13.12
CA TRP A 82 45.88 9.56 12.20
C TRP A 82 45.21 8.50 11.31
N ARG A 83 45.99 7.54 10.79
CA ARG A 83 45.47 6.39 10.04
C ARG A 83 44.46 5.60 10.87
N GLY A 84 44.75 5.33 12.14
CA GLY A 84 43.84 4.66 13.06
C GLY A 84 42.48 5.36 13.13
N ARG A 85 42.48 6.70 13.27
CA ARG A 85 41.24 7.49 13.26
C ARG A 85 40.49 7.40 11.94
N LEU A 86 41.19 7.45 10.80
CA LEU A 86 40.56 7.30 9.48
C LEU A 86 39.93 5.90 9.31
N VAL A 87 40.59 4.85 9.80
CA VAL A 87 40.04 3.48 9.78
C VAL A 87 38.77 3.38 10.64
N GLU A 88 38.78 3.96 11.84
CA GLU A 88 37.59 4.01 12.70
C GLU A 88 36.44 4.78 12.05
N GLN A 89 36.74 5.94 11.44
CA GLN A 89 35.76 6.73 10.70
C GLN A 89 35.18 5.95 9.51
N GLN A 90 36.02 5.23 8.76
CA GLN A 90 35.57 4.40 7.65
C GLN A 90 34.68 3.24 8.13
N ALA A 91 35.04 2.59 9.23
CA ALA A 91 34.24 1.52 9.82
C ALA A 91 32.87 2.05 10.29
N ALA A 92 32.84 3.23 10.92
CA ALA A 92 31.61 3.89 11.33
C ALA A 92 30.73 4.27 10.13
N ALA A 93 31.32 4.81 9.05
CA ALA A 93 30.61 5.13 7.81
C ALA A 93 30.03 3.87 7.14
N GLN A 94 30.77 2.76 7.14
CA GLN A 94 30.28 1.48 6.62
C GLN A 94 29.11 0.94 7.45
N ALA A 95 29.20 1.01 8.78
CA ALA A 95 28.12 0.59 9.66
C ALA A 95 26.86 1.45 9.45
N ALA A 96 27.02 2.76 9.29
CA ALA A 96 25.92 3.68 9.00
C ALA A 96 25.27 3.38 7.64
N PHE A 97 26.07 3.13 6.60
CA PHE A 97 25.57 2.73 5.28
C PHE A 97 24.75 1.44 5.34
N ASN A 98 25.29 0.38 5.97
CA ASN A 98 24.59 -0.89 6.12
C ASN A 98 23.27 -0.74 6.90
N ALA A 99 23.27 0.10 7.95
CA ALA A 99 22.06 0.38 8.71
C ALA A 99 21.01 1.12 7.87
N ALA A 100 21.43 2.08 7.05
CA ALA A 100 20.54 2.79 6.12
C ALA A 100 19.92 1.85 5.07
N GLU A 101 20.71 0.95 4.48
CA GLU A 101 20.20 -0.07 3.55
C GLU A 101 19.16 -0.99 4.21
N GLN A 102 19.41 -1.41 5.46
CA GLN A 102 18.46 -2.23 6.20
C GLN A 102 17.13 -1.49 6.43
N ILE A 103 17.18 -0.19 6.72
CA ILE A 103 15.98 0.65 6.86
C ILE A 103 15.19 0.67 5.55
N VAL A 104 15.86 0.83 4.39
CA VAL A 104 15.21 0.80 3.07
C VAL A 104 14.47 -0.52 2.86
N LEU A 105 15.13 -1.65 3.13
CA LEU A 105 14.50 -2.99 3.01
C LEU A 105 13.26 -3.14 3.91
N ASP A 106 13.34 -2.65 5.14
CA ASP A 106 12.20 -2.69 6.07
C ASP A 106 11.04 -1.80 5.59
N LYS A 107 11.32 -0.62 5.02
CA LYS A 107 10.28 0.23 4.41
C LYS A 107 9.63 -0.44 3.20
N GLN A 108 10.41 -1.07 2.33
CA GLN A 108 9.89 -1.83 1.19
C GLN A 108 9.00 -3.00 1.64
N ARG A 109 9.39 -3.71 2.70
CA ARG A 109 8.57 -4.78 3.30
C ARG A 109 7.22 -4.25 3.82
N LEU A 110 7.22 -3.12 4.52
CA LEU A 110 6.01 -2.47 5.02
C LEU A 110 5.07 -2.04 3.88
N ILE A 111 5.62 -1.46 2.81
CA ILE A 111 4.85 -1.12 1.60
C ILE A 111 4.20 -2.37 1.02
N GLY A 112 4.95 -3.46 0.89
CA GLY A 112 4.43 -4.74 0.40
C GLY A 112 3.30 -5.30 1.27
N GLN A 113 3.38 -5.15 2.59
CA GLN A 113 2.31 -5.55 3.52
C GLN A 113 1.04 -4.70 3.30
N THR A 114 1.16 -3.38 3.27
CA THR A 114 0.02 -2.47 3.04
C THR A 114 -0.62 -2.69 1.68
N LEU A 115 0.15 -2.99 0.63
CA LEU A 115 -0.41 -3.35 -0.69
C LEU A 115 -1.25 -4.64 -0.64
N ARG A 116 -0.78 -5.67 0.08
CA ARG A 116 -1.55 -6.90 0.28
C ARG A 116 -2.84 -6.64 1.06
N GLU A 117 -2.79 -5.81 2.09
CA GLU A 117 -3.99 -5.42 2.85
C GLU A 117 -5.00 -4.67 1.96
N ILE A 118 -4.54 -3.72 1.13
CA ILE A 118 -5.38 -3.03 0.15
C ILE A 118 -6.05 -4.05 -0.78
N GLY A 119 -5.29 -5.03 -1.29
CA GLY A 119 -5.81 -6.10 -2.13
C GLY A 119 -6.91 -6.91 -1.44
N GLY A 120 -6.67 -7.34 -0.19
CA GLY A 120 -7.63 -8.10 0.60
C GLY A 120 -8.91 -7.32 0.90
N VAL A 121 -8.80 -6.05 1.31
CA VAL A 121 -9.98 -5.21 1.58
C VAL A 121 -10.74 -4.88 0.28
N SER A 122 -10.04 -4.71 -0.85
CA SER A 122 -10.66 -4.49 -2.15
C SER A 122 -11.47 -5.70 -2.60
N ALA A 123 -10.93 -6.92 -2.48
CA ALA A 123 -11.66 -8.14 -2.77
C ALA A 123 -12.92 -8.29 -1.90
N GLN A 124 -12.85 -7.95 -0.61
CA GLN A 124 -14.02 -7.94 0.27
C GLN A 124 -15.07 -6.90 -0.16
N ARG A 125 -14.63 -5.68 -0.54
CA ARG A 125 -15.52 -4.63 -1.06
C ARG A 125 -16.23 -5.12 -2.33
N ASP A 126 -15.51 -5.75 -3.24
CA ASP A 126 -16.05 -6.23 -4.52
C ASP A 126 -17.06 -7.36 -4.30
N GLY A 127 -16.79 -8.27 -3.36
CA GLY A 127 -17.76 -9.29 -2.93
C GLY A 127 -19.04 -8.68 -2.34
N ILE A 128 -18.93 -7.61 -1.55
CA ILE A 128 -20.11 -6.87 -1.04
C ILE A 128 -20.89 -6.21 -2.19
N ALA A 129 -20.18 -5.56 -3.12
CA ALA A 129 -20.80 -4.90 -4.26
C ALA A 129 -21.56 -5.90 -5.15
N ALA A 130 -20.97 -7.06 -5.44
CA ALA A 130 -21.60 -8.13 -6.19
C ALA A 130 -22.87 -8.65 -5.47
N ARG A 131 -22.80 -8.83 -4.15
CA ARG A 131 -23.96 -9.28 -3.35
C ARG A 131 -25.08 -8.24 -3.33
N LEU A 132 -24.75 -6.96 -3.26
CA LEU A 132 -25.74 -5.86 -3.37
C LEU A 132 -26.42 -5.85 -4.74
N ALA A 133 -25.66 -6.03 -5.83
CA ALA A 133 -26.20 -6.09 -7.18
C ALA A 133 -27.16 -7.28 -7.35
N ALA A 134 -26.76 -8.46 -6.90
CA ALA A 134 -27.61 -9.65 -6.94
C ALA A 134 -28.88 -9.48 -6.09
N GLY A 135 -28.74 -8.88 -4.90
CA GLY A 135 -29.87 -8.61 -4.01
C GLY A 135 -30.87 -7.60 -4.58
N ALA A 136 -30.40 -6.58 -5.30
CA ALA A 136 -31.26 -5.61 -5.98
C ALA A 136 -32.01 -6.26 -7.15
N LEU A 137 -31.31 -7.01 -8.00
CA LEU A 137 -31.93 -7.74 -9.11
C LEU A 137 -33.05 -8.68 -8.63
N ALA A 138 -32.82 -9.41 -7.54
CA ALA A 138 -33.82 -10.31 -6.97
C ALA A 138 -35.07 -9.57 -6.44
N VAL A 139 -34.91 -8.34 -5.94
CA VAL A 139 -36.05 -7.52 -5.51
C VAL A 139 -36.82 -7.01 -6.72
N ASP A 140 -36.13 -6.55 -7.76
CA ASP A 140 -36.76 -6.05 -8.99
C ASP A 140 -37.55 -7.17 -9.69
N LEU A 141 -36.99 -8.38 -9.78
CA LEU A 141 -37.68 -9.56 -10.32
C LEU A 141 -38.93 -9.92 -9.51
N ALA A 142 -38.84 -9.95 -8.18
CA ALA A 142 -39.99 -10.24 -7.33
C ALA A 142 -41.11 -9.17 -7.45
N GLN A 143 -40.75 -7.91 -7.72
CA GLN A 143 -41.71 -6.85 -7.99
C GLN A 143 -42.38 -7.02 -9.36
N GLN A 144 -41.64 -7.43 -10.38
CA GLN A 144 -42.20 -7.74 -11.70
C GLN A 144 -43.17 -8.93 -11.62
N ASP A 145 -42.77 -10.01 -10.95
CA ASP A 145 -43.62 -11.19 -10.76
C ASP A 145 -44.93 -10.83 -10.04
N ALA A 146 -44.87 -10.00 -8.98
CA ALA A 146 -46.05 -9.55 -8.26
C ALA A 146 -46.98 -8.66 -9.12
N GLN A 147 -46.41 -7.80 -9.96
CA GLN A 147 -47.18 -6.96 -10.89
C GLN A 147 -47.84 -7.77 -12.01
N ASP A 148 -47.14 -8.78 -12.52
CA ASP A 148 -47.65 -9.69 -13.54
C ASP A 148 -48.79 -10.55 -12.98
N GLU A 149 -48.68 -11.02 -11.73
CA GLU A 149 -49.75 -11.73 -11.02
C GLU A 149 -50.99 -10.85 -10.82
N GLU A 150 -50.83 -9.64 -10.28
CA GLU A 150 -51.94 -8.68 -10.09
C GLU A 150 -52.62 -8.32 -11.43
N SER A 151 -51.83 -8.15 -12.49
CA SER A 151 -52.32 -7.90 -13.85
C SER A 151 -53.13 -9.09 -14.39
N GLY A 152 -52.67 -10.31 -14.13
CA GLY A 152 -53.36 -11.56 -14.46
C GLY A 152 -54.69 -11.69 -13.74
N GLU A 153 -54.71 -11.54 -12.41
CA GLU A 153 -55.92 -11.58 -11.58
C GLU A 153 -56.95 -10.53 -12.02
N THR A 154 -56.49 -9.30 -12.26
CA THR A 154 -57.35 -8.19 -12.72
C THR A 154 -57.94 -8.47 -14.10
N SER A 155 -57.18 -9.13 -14.98
CA SER A 155 -57.66 -9.50 -16.32
C SER A 155 -58.71 -10.60 -16.27
N VAL A 156 -58.50 -11.62 -15.43
CA VAL A 156 -59.48 -12.70 -15.17
C VAL A 156 -60.75 -12.12 -14.54
N ALA A 157 -60.64 -11.26 -13.53
CA ALA A 157 -61.78 -10.61 -12.88
C ALA A 157 -62.63 -9.80 -13.88
N ARG A 158 -61.98 -9.03 -14.76
CA ARG A 158 -62.67 -8.29 -15.84
C ARG A 158 -63.40 -9.21 -16.81
N LEU A 159 -62.79 -10.33 -17.19
CA LEU A 159 -63.42 -11.31 -18.08
C LEU A 159 -64.65 -11.96 -17.43
N LEU A 160 -64.55 -12.34 -16.16
CA LEU A 160 -65.67 -12.89 -15.39
C LEU A 160 -66.81 -11.87 -15.21
N ALA A 161 -66.49 -10.60 -14.95
CA ALA A 161 -67.48 -9.53 -14.84
C ALA A 161 -68.24 -9.33 -16.17
N ARG A 162 -67.53 -9.27 -17.30
CA ARG A 162 -68.14 -9.19 -18.63
C ARG A 162 -69.05 -10.39 -18.92
N ARG A 163 -68.61 -11.59 -18.55
CA ARG A 163 -69.41 -12.82 -18.74
C ARG A 163 -70.71 -12.79 -17.92
N ARG A 164 -70.65 -12.34 -16.67
CA ARG A 164 -71.84 -12.17 -15.81
C ARG A 164 -72.81 -11.12 -16.38
N GLN A 165 -72.29 -10.01 -16.89
CA GLN A 165 -73.11 -8.98 -17.52
C GLN A 165 -73.82 -9.50 -18.77
N ALA A 166 -73.11 -10.19 -19.67
CA ALA A 166 -73.71 -10.79 -20.86
C ALA A 166 -74.78 -11.85 -20.53
N GLN A 167 -74.60 -12.61 -19.44
CA GLN A 167 -75.60 -13.56 -18.95
C GLN A 167 -76.85 -12.88 -18.38
N ALA A 168 -76.69 -11.72 -17.73
CA ALA A 168 -77.81 -10.93 -17.22
C ALA A 168 -78.61 -10.22 -18.32
N GLU A 169 -77.96 -9.83 -19.42
CA GLU A 169 -78.61 -9.23 -20.59
C GLU A 169 -79.37 -10.25 -21.46
N ALA A 170 -79.04 -11.55 -21.34
CA ALA A 170 -79.66 -12.64 -22.10
C ALA A 170 -80.81 -13.36 -21.36
N ALA A 171 -81.05 -13.03 -20.09
CA ALA A 171 -82.11 -13.58 -19.24
C ALA A 171 -83.27 -12.60 -19.10
#